data_AF-K0ZPM0-F1
#
_entry.id   AF-K0ZPM0-F1
#
_cell.length_a   1.000
_cell.length_b   1.000
_cell.length_c   1.000
_cell.angle_alpha   90.00
_cell.angle_beta   90.00
_cell.angle_gamma   90.00
#
_symmetry.space_group_name_H-M   'P 1'
#
loop_
_entity.id
_entity.type
_entity.pdbx_description
1 polymer ?
#
loop_
_entity_poly.entity_id
_entity_poly.type
_entity_poly.pdbx_seq_one_letter_code
_entity_poly.pdbx_strand_id
1 'polypeptide(L)'
;MHNHFSNEVDGQLKFYQDYLPLVDKTLKTDDILTDYTDGIVYGNLIEFKVVINDINSVLFQTIKYLSARRIKGKEIPKNILLVSLTNEKIYVFDSQEYLTHIEKVYFGGASVKTAGFSSDAPLEVLEYGQSQLDESRLITLLRSKQYTKINIDENCIVGWAERFYRENKGAKKSDFIGDQTGKVKIIGEIRKPEKLKEFINPYIGETNAQFHYLMDKLNDTLQKKNLGAFYTPEPYVEKSLELVRQAIKRVPEGNDYIILDRCAGTGNLEKLMSDEELSHCVLSTIEYYEYKVLVELLGDKVRHIIPPTEKEDTFNMGLVRGADALSKEYINNEIIKRYINDPKVTIIMYENPPYAETTSIEHQKAGTSKKSSAWKKSFLVTEMKKEVKGQATNELGNIFIWSAFKYYLRQPTDSYIVYSPVKYWKAQHLINQKFLGGFAFNRKHFHTNIHAMIMCALWSKEEVALESLKLEAYDIDKDGNLLPENNIIIKRIHSTYSQKYFDKRKFIDDENNGLYLGLNGKEYEGKTKSVVPLFNSNILGY
;
A
#
# COMPACT_ATOMS: atom_id res chain seq x y z
N MET A 1 11.95 -7.15 -54.10
CA MET A 1 11.02 -6.02 -53.85
C MET A 1 11.32 -5.53 -52.45
N HIS A 2 11.74 -4.28 -52.26
CA HIS A 2 11.89 -3.75 -50.91
C HIS A 2 10.53 -3.77 -50.22
N ASN A 3 10.46 -4.35 -49.01
CA ASN A 3 9.26 -4.34 -48.19
C ASN A 3 9.02 -2.91 -47.69
N HIS A 4 8.28 -2.12 -48.47
CA HIS A 4 7.90 -0.78 -48.07
C HIS A 4 6.65 -0.87 -47.18
N PHE A 5 6.84 -0.77 -45.87
CA PHE A 5 5.74 -0.71 -44.93
C PHE A 5 5.17 0.72 -44.87
N SER A 6 3.84 0.84 -44.89
CA SER A 6 3.13 2.13 -44.79
C SER A 6 2.86 2.54 -43.34
N ASN A 7 2.93 1.58 -42.40
CA ASN A 7 2.83 1.79 -40.97
C ASN A 7 3.69 0.77 -40.19
N GLU A 8 3.98 1.07 -38.92
CA GLU A 8 4.85 0.27 -38.05
C GLU A 8 4.24 -1.09 -37.67
N VAL A 9 2.92 -1.13 -37.46
CA VAL A 9 2.17 -2.32 -37.01
C VAL A 9 2.26 -3.46 -38.03
N ASP A 10 2.07 -3.14 -39.32
CA ASP A 10 2.14 -4.14 -40.39
C ASP A 10 3.55 -4.76 -40.50
N GLY A 11 4.59 -3.93 -40.34
CA GLY A 11 5.98 -4.40 -40.35
C GLY A 11 6.35 -5.25 -39.13
N GLN A 12 5.88 -4.85 -37.95
CA GLN A 12 6.03 -5.62 -36.72
C GLN A 12 5.34 -6.99 -36.82
N LEU A 13 4.09 -7.04 -37.28
CA LEU A 13 3.34 -8.30 -37.45
C LEU A 13 4.04 -9.22 -38.45
N LYS A 14 4.53 -8.68 -39.56
CA LYS A 14 5.28 -9.46 -40.55
C LYS A 14 6.57 -10.02 -39.96
N PHE A 15 7.34 -9.20 -39.26
CA PHE A 15 8.55 -9.65 -38.55
C PHE A 15 8.26 -10.83 -37.63
N TYR A 16 7.20 -10.72 -36.81
CA TYR A 16 6.84 -11.80 -35.90
C TYR A 16 6.34 -13.07 -36.60
N GLN A 17 5.59 -12.95 -37.70
CA GLN A 17 5.19 -14.10 -38.51
C GLN A 17 6.38 -14.85 -39.11
N ASP A 18 7.39 -14.10 -39.55
CA ASP A 18 8.57 -14.68 -40.21
C ASP A 18 9.52 -15.34 -39.19
N TYR A 19 9.76 -14.69 -38.04
CA TYR A 19 10.80 -15.14 -37.10
C TYR A 19 10.30 -15.94 -35.89
N LEU A 20 9.11 -15.68 -35.32
CA LEU A 20 8.66 -16.40 -34.12
C LEU A 20 8.53 -17.92 -34.31
N PRO A 21 8.04 -18.46 -35.44
CA PRO A 21 7.97 -19.91 -35.65
C PRO A 21 9.35 -20.60 -35.64
N LEU A 22 10.42 -19.83 -35.85
CA LEU A 22 11.81 -20.29 -35.78
C LEU A 22 12.40 -20.15 -34.37
N VAL A 23 11.81 -19.30 -33.52
CA VAL A 23 12.24 -19.09 -32.13
C VAL A 23 11.50 -20.05 -31.20
N ASP A 24 10.17 -19.97 -31.18
CA ASP A 24 9.28 -20.81 -30.37
C ASP A 24 7.86 -20.76 -30.95
N LYS A 25 7.39 -21.90 -31.48
CA LYS A 25 6.07 -22.03 -32.12
C LYS A 25 4.89 -21.90 -31.15
N THR A 26 5.15 -21.90 -29.84
CA THR A 26 4.11 -21.78 -28.81
C THR A 26 3.82 -20.33 -28.45
N LEU A 27 4.73 -19.39 -28.77
CA LEU A 27 4.54 -17.96 -28.52
C LEU A 27 3.49 -17.37 -29.46
N LYS A 28 2.54 -16.65 -28.90
CA LYS A 28 1.58 -15.82 -29.65
C LYS A 28 1.96 -14.36 -29.54
N THR A 29 1.49 -13.55 -30.51
CA THR A 29 1.72 -12.10 -30.51
C THR A 29 1.25 -11.43 -29.22
N ASP A 30 0.12 -11.87 -28.67
CA ASP A 30 -0.41 -11.36 -27.40
C ASP A 30 0.49 -11.67 -26.19
N ASP A 31 1.32 -12.73 -26.24
CA ASP A 31 2.27 -13.07 -25.18
C ASP A 31 3.49 -12.13 -25.18
N ILE A 32 3.76 -11.48 -26.33
CA ILE A 32 4.96 -10.70 -26.60
C ILE A 32 4.69 -9.21 -26.41
N LEU A 33 3.52 -8.73 -26.87
CA LEU A 33 3.10 -7.34 -26.79
C LEU A 33 2.59 -7.01 -25.38
N THR A 34 3.52 -6.67 -24.49
CA THR A 34 3.20 -6.38 -23.08
C THR A 34 3.80 -5.05 -22.61
N ASP A 35 3.21 -4.45 -21.58
CA ASP A 35 3.70 -3.21 -20.94
C ASP A 35 3.91 -2.01 -21.90
N TYR A 36 3.11 -1.92 -22.97
CA TYR A 36 3.24 -0.89 -24.00
C TYR A 36 4.57 -0.95 -24.78
N THR A 37 5.28 -2.07 -24.73
CA THR A 37 6.47 -2.33 -25.55
C THR A 37 6.07 -2.97 -26.88
N ASP A 38 6.88 -2.75 -27.91
CA ASP A 38 6.65 -3.37 -29.21
C ASP A 38 7.00 -4.87 -29.21
N GLY A 39 7.66 -5.36 -28.17
CA GLY A 39 7.63 -6.77 -27.83
C GLY A 39 8.76 -7.25 -26.94
N ILE A 40 8.44 -8.24 -26.09
CA ILE A 40 9.40 -8.98 -25.28
C ILE A 40 9.42 -10.43 -25.74
N VAL A 41 10.56 -10.89 -26.25
CA VAL A 41 10.79 -12.30 -26.61
C VAL A 41 11.92 -12.81 -25.75
N TYR A 42 11.58 -13.57 -24.70
CA TYR A 42 12.54 -14.08 -23.72
C TYR A 42 13.47 -12.98 -23.18
N GLY A 43 14.79 -13.11 -23.34
CA GLY A 43 15.81 -12.16 -22.93
C GLY A 43 16.01 -10.98 -23.89
N ASN A 44 15.04 -10.70 -24.77
CA ASN A 44 15.13 -9.65 -25.79
C ASN A 44 13.95 -8.68 -25.70
N LEU A 45 14.23 -7.38 -25.61
CA LEU A 45 13.26 -6.33 -25.86
C LEU A 45 13.44 -5.82 -27.28
N ILE A 46 12.33 -5.70 -28.01
CA ILE A 46 12.31 -5.31 -29.42
C ILE A 46 11.50 -4.02 -29.53
N GLU A 47 12.08 -3.02 -30.19
CA GLU A 47 11.43 -1.74 -30.49
C GLU A 47 11.49 -1.50 -31.99
N PHE A 48 10.34 -1.24 -32.61
CA PHE A 48 10.25 -1.06 -34.07
C PHE A 48 10.13 0.41 -34.41
N LYS A 49 10.73 0.81 -35.53
CA LYS A 49 10.40 2.05 -36.23
C LYS A 49 10.36 1.77 -37.72
N VAL A 50 9.50 2.47 -38.46
CA VAL A 50 9.49 2.39 -39.93
C VAL A 50 10.89 2.69 -40.48
N VAL A 51 11.51 3.77 -39.99
CA VAL A 51 12.92 4.11 -40.19
C VAL A 51 13.47 4.66 -38.87
N ILE A 52 14.62 4.15 -38.41
CA ILE A 52 15.33 4.72 -37.27
C ILE A 52 16.24 5.85 -37.78
N ASN A 53 15.82 7.09 -37.55
CA ASN A 53 16.61 8.29 -37.89
C ASN A 53 17.57 8.71 -36.77
N ASP A 54 17.21 8.44 -35.51
CA ASP A 54 18.00 8.73 -34.32
C ASP A 54 17.99 7.51 -33.40
N ILE A 55 19.10 6.76 -33.42
CA ILE A 55 19.29 5.56 -32.62
C ILE A 55 19.26 5.88 -31.11
N ASN A 56 19.80 7.03 -30.70
CA ASN A 56 19.86 7.42 -29.29
C ASN A 56 18.46 7.66 -28.73
N SER A 57 17.61 8.36 -29.46
CA SER A 57 16.23 8.63 -29.03
C SER A 57 15.43 7.33 -28.87
N VAL A 58 15.56 6.39 -29.81
CA VAL A 58 14.85 5.10 -29.76
C VAL A 58 15.40 4.23 -28.63
N LEU A 59 16.72 4.15 -28.47
CA LEU A 59 17.36 3.43 -27.37
C LEU A 59 16.92 3.97 -26.00
N PHE A 60 16.83 5.30 -25.85
CA PHE A 60 16.42 5.89 -24.59
C PHE A 60 14.92 5.64 -24.27
N GLN A 61 14.06 5.60 -25.29
CA GLN A 61 12.68 5.14 -25.14
C GLN A 61 12.65 3.69 -24.61
N THR A 62 13.45 2.80 -25.19
CA THR A 62 13.61 1.42 -24.72
C THR A 62 14.11 1.33 -23.27
N ILE A 63 15.10 2.13 -22.88
CA ILE A 63 15.63 2.19 -21.51
C ILE A 63 14.51 2.54 -20.50
N LYS A 64 13.61 3.47 -20.86
CA LYS A 64 12.46 3.82 -20.02
C LYS A 64 11.48 2.66 -19.85
N TYR A 65 11.26 1.85 -20.90
CA TYR A 65 10.47 0.62 -20.77
C TYR A 65 11.11 -0.37 -19.80
N LEU A 66 12.43 -0.58 -19.89
CA LEU A 66 13.17 -1.44 -18.97
C LEU A 66 13.09 -0.93 -17.52
N SER A 67 13.22 0.37 -17.30
CA SER A 67 13.00 0.99 -15.98
C SER A 67 11.61 0.70 -15.41
N ALA A 68 10.55 0.88 -16.22
CA ALA A 68 9.19 0.57 -15.78
C ALA A 68 8.99 -0.92 -15.46
N ARG A 69 9.62 -1.82 -16.23
CA ARG A 69 9.60 -3.27 -15.96
C ARG A 69 10.29 -3.62 -14.64
N ARG A 70 11.46 -3.03 -14.38
CA ARG A 70 12.20 -3.18 -13.11
C ARG A 70 11.30 -2.84 -11.92
N ILE A 71 10.64 -1.67 -11.98
CA ILE A 71 9.75 -1.19 -10.91
C ILE A 71 8.58 -2.16 -10.66
N LYS A 72 8.06 -2.78 -11.73
CA LYS A 72 7.00 -3.80 -11.67
C LYS A 72 7.49 -5.19 -11.21
N GLY A 73 8.76 -5.35 -10.86
CA GLY A 73 9.35 -6.64 -10.49
C GLY A 73 9.46 -7.62 -11.64
N LYS A 74 9.53 -7.15 -12.89
CA LYS A 74 9.69 -7.99 -14.08
C LYS A 74 11.17 -8.05 -14.47
N GLU A 75 11.54 -9.17 -15.09
CA GLU A 75 12.87 -9.37 -15.63
C GLU A 75 13.23 -8.32 -16.70
N ILE A 76 14.52 -7.97 -16.73
CA ILE A 76 15.12 -7.04 -17.69
C ILE A 76 15.82 -7.86 -18.77
N PRO A 77 15.25 -7.91 -19.99
CA PRO A 77 15.92 -8.47 -21.16
C PRO A 77 17.36 -8.00 -21.29
N LYS A 78 18.29 -8.93 -21.49
CA LYS A 78 19.70 -8.58 -21.72
C LYS A 78 19.88 -7.84 -23.04
N ASN A 79 19.21 -8.32 -24.09
CA ASN A 79 19.35 -7.74 -25.42
C ASN A 79 18.28 -6.69 -25.67
N ILE A 80 18.69 -5.55 -26.23
CA ILE A 80 17.83 -4.51 -26.79
C ILE A 80 18.00 -4.55 -28.30
N LEU A 81 16.92 -4.79 -29.03
CA LEU A 81 16.90 -4.90 -30.50
C LEU A 81 16.07 -3.73 -31.06
N LEU A 82 16.75 -2.77 -31.68
CA LEU A 82 16.07 -1.65 -32.34
C LEU A 82 15.94 -1.95 -33.82
N VAL A 83 14.72 -2.15 -34.29
CA VAL A 83 14.41 -2.63 -35.64
C VAL A 83 13.99 -1.46 -36.53
N SER A 84 14.78 -1.19 -37.58
CA SER A 84 14.46 -0.25 -38.64
C SER A 84 13.86 -1.00 -39.82
N LEU A 85 12.54 -0.99 -39.94
CA LEU A 85 11.78 -1.85 -40.86
C LEU A 85 12.13 -1.65 -42.34
N THR A 86 12.11 -0.42 -42.84
CA THR A 86 12.36 -0.13 -44.28
C THR A 86 13.81 -0.39 -44.68
N ASN A 87 14.73 -0.17 -43.75
CA ASN A 87 16.16 -0.39 -44.01
C ASN A 87 16.58 -1.83 -43.78
N GLU A 88 15.69 -2.65 -43.21
CA GLU A 88 15.94 -4.04 -42.81
C GLU A 88 17.20 -4.17 -41.93
N LYS A 89 17.36 -3.24 -40.99
CA LYS A 89 18.49 -3.19 -40.05
C LYS A 89 18.04 -3.35 -38.60
N ILE A 90 18.81 -4.11 -37.83
CA ILE A 90 18.66 -4.22 -36.37
C ILE A 90 19.93 -3.73 -35.70
N TYR A 91 19.78 -2.78 -34.78
CA TYR A 91 20.84 -2.32 -33.90
C TYR A 91 20.71 -3.04 -32.57
N VAL A 92 21.77 -3.75 -32.16
CA VAL A 92 21.77 -4.57 -30.94
C VAL A 92 22.56 -3.87 -29.84
N PHE A 93 21.96 -3.78 -28.67
CA PHE A 93 22.57 -3.23 -27.47
C PHE A 93 22.43 -4.21 -26.29
N ASP A 94 23.36 -4.14 -25.34
CA ASP A 94 23.28 -4.88 -24.07
C ASP A 94 22.75 -3.95 -22.98
N SER A 95 21.63 -4.31 -22.35
CA SER A 95 21.01 -3.52 -21.30
C SER A 95 21.87 -3.38 -20.05
N GLN A 96 22.86 -4.26 -19.85
CA GLN A 96 23.84 -4.16 -18.75
C GLN A 96 24.66 -2.86 -18.82
N GLU A 97 25.02 -2.40 -20.03
CA GLU A 97 25.77 -1.15 -20.24
C GLU A 97 24.94 0.09 -19.87
N TYR A 98 23.62 -0.05 -19.84
CA TYR A 98 22.68 1.03 -19.54
C TYR A 98 22.02 0.88 -18.16
N LEU A 99 22.52 -0.01 -17.30
CA LEU A 99 21.91 -0.32 -16.00
C LEU A 99 21.68 0.94 -15.15
N THR A 100 22.65 1.86 -15.12
CA THR A 100 22.54 3.14 -14.38
C THR A 100 21.42 4.05 -14.88
N HIS A 101 21.03 3.93 -16.15
CA HIS A 101 19.87 4.62 -16.71
C HIS A 101 18.57 3.84 -16.48
N ILE A 102 18.61 2.51 -16.52
CA ILE A 102 17.46 1.64 -16.23
C ILE A 102 17.03 1.78 -14.76
N GLU A 103 17.97 1.99 -13.84
CA GLU A 103 17.69 2.12 -12.40
C GLU A 103 17.15 3.50 -11.99
N LYS A 104 16.95 4.42 -12.94
CA LYS A 104 16.30 5.72 -12.70
C LYS A 104 14.78 5.61 -12.87
N VAL A 105 14.03 6.47 -12.17
CA VAL A 105 12.58 6.60 -12.33
C VAL A 105 12.26 7.66 -13.39
N TYR A 106 11.39 7.31 -14.34
CA TYR A 106 10.93 8.22 -15.39
C TYR A 106 9.43 8.48 -15.27
N PHE A 107 9.02 9.74 -15.45
CA PHE A 107 7.63 10.15 -15.42
C PHE A 107 7.12 10.48 -16.84
N GLY A 108 5.88 10.08 -17.13
CA GLY A 108 5.24 10.29 -18.44
C GLY A 108 5.49 9.13 -19.42
N GLY A 109 4.99 9.27 -20.65
CA GLY A 109 5.18 8.26 -21.70
C GLY A 109 6.65 8.11 -22.10
N ALA A 110 7.09 6.89 -22.41
CA ALA A 110 8.49 6.58 -22.71
C ALA A 110 9.03 7.38 -23.92
N SER A 111 8.19 7.66 -24.91
CA SER A 111 8.50 8.47 -26.09
C SER A 111 8.67 9.98 -25.82
N VAL A 112 8.36 10.46 -24.62
CA VAL A 112 8.40 11.89 -24.28
C VAL A 112 9.75 12.25 -23.65
N LYS A 113 10.33 13.41 -24.02
CA LYS A 113 11.64 13.90 -23.54
C LYS A 113 12.76 12.87 -23.76
N THR A 114 13.04 12.55 -25.01
CA THR A 114 14.12 11.63 -25.40
C THR A 114 15.37 12.32 -25.94
N ALA A 115 15.31 13.64 -26.17
CA ALA A 115 16.44 14.42 -26.64
C ALA A 115 17.55 14.55 -25.57
N GLY A 116 18.81 14.54 -26.02
CA GLY A 116 19.99 14.78 -25.18
C GLY A 116 20.63 13.54 -24.56
N PHE A 117 20.10 12.34 -24.81
CA PHE A 117 20.77 11.08 -24.50
C PHE A 117 21.80 10.75 -25.59
N SER A 118 22.97 10.26 -25.18
CA SER A 118 24.02 9.77 -26.08
C SER A 118 24.42 8.39 -25.62
N SER A 119 24.35 7.40 -26.50
CA SER A 119 24.78 6.03 -26.25
C SER A 119 26.18 5.78 -26.81
N ASP A 120 26.75 4.65 -26.40
CA ASP A 120 27.85 4.04 -27.13
C ASP A 120 27.35 3.45 -28.46
N ALA A 121 28.29 3.00 -29.30
CA ALA A 121 27.96 2.33 -30.55
C ALA A 121 27.20 1.01 -30.28
N PRO A 122 26.28 0.59 -31.19
CA PRO A 122 25.68 -0.73 -31.13
C PRO A 122 26.75 -1.83 -31.07
N LEU A 123 26.48 -2.89 -30.32
CA LEU A 123 27.37 -4.06 -30.24
C LEU A 123 27.48 -4.78 -31.58
N GLU A 124 26.36 -4.88 -32.27
CA GLU A 124 26.27 -5.43 -33.62
C GLU A 124 25.14 -4.74 -34.39
N VAL A 125 25.29 -4.67 -35.71
CA VAL A 125 24.25 -4.20 -36.64
C VAL A 125 23.98 -5.33 -37.61
N LEU A 126 22.74 -5.81 -37.66
CA LEU A 126 22.32 -6.94 -38.48
C LEU A 126 21.48 -6.45 -39.67
N GLU A 127 21.81 -6.90 -40.87
CA GLU A 127 21.04 -6.66 -42.10
C GLU A 127 20.10 -7.84 -42.35
N TYR A 128 19.03 -7.91 -41.56
CA TYR A 128 18.05 -9.00 -41.64
C TYR A 128 17.30 -8.93 -42.98
N GLY A 129 16.94 -10.07 -43.58
CA GLY A 129 16.35 -10.12 -44.92
C GLY A 129 17.33 -9.87 -46.09
N GLN A 130 18.57 -9.41 -45.82
CA GLN A 130 19.63 -9.23 -46.82
C GLN A 130 20.77 -10.23 -46.65
N SER A 131 21.10 -10.58 -45.39
CA SER A 131 22.16 -11.53 -45.04
C SER A 131 21.59 -12.76 -44.31
N GLN A 132 21.76 -13.95 -44.91
CA GLN A 132 21.37 -15.22 -44.27
C GLN A 132 22.13 -15.48 -42.96
N LEU A 133 23.37 -15.01 -42.86
CA LEU A 133 24.17 -15.12 -41.64
C LEU A 133 23.58 -14.25 -40.52
N ASP A 134 23.16 -13.03 -40.86
CA ASP A 134 22.57 -12.09 -39.91
C ASP A 134 21.18 -12.53 -39.44
N GLU A 135 20.39 -13.15 -40.34
CA GLU A 135 19.12 -13.78 -39.96
C GLU A 135 19.32 -14.97 -39.01
N SER A 136 20.35 -15.80 -39.26
CA SER A 136 20.71 -16.88 -38.34
C SER A 136 21.15 -16.36 -36.98
N ARG A 137 21.93 -15.25 -36.97
CA ARG A 137 22.35 -14.55 -35.76
C ARG A 137 21.15 -13.96 -35.01
N LEU A 138 20.21 -13.33 -35.70
CA LEU A 138 18.98 -12.78 -35.13
C LEU A 138 18.15 -13.87 -34.45
N ILE A 139 17.94 -15.03 -35.10
CA ILE A 139 17.23 -16.16 -34.48
C ILE A 139 17.95 -16.63 -33.21
N THR A 140 19.29 -16.63 -33.23
CA THR A 140 20.09 -16.99 -32.05
C THR A 140 19.90 -15.99 -30.92
N LEU A 141 19.88 -14.69 -31.21
CA LEU A 141 19.58 -13.63 -30.23
C LEU A 141 18.18 -13.80 -29.65
N LEU A 142 17.15 -13.93 -30.50
CA LEU A 142 15.75 -14.08 -30.08
C LEU A 142 15.51 -15.32 -29.22
N ARG A 143 16.31 -16.37 -29.36
CA ARG A 143 16.28 -17.57 -28.49
C ARG A 143 16.98 -17.38 -27.14
N SER A 144 17.76 -16.31 -26.96
CA SER A 144 18.45 -16.01 -25.70
C SER A 144 17.46 -15.83 -24.54
N LYS A 145 17.74 -16.50 -23.43
CA LYS A 145 17.01 -16.38 -22.16
C LYS A 145 17.90 -15.72 -21.08
N GLN A 146 18.76 -14.80 -21.50
CA GLN A 146 19.62 -14.05 -20.60
C GLN A 146 18.94 -12.75 -20.16
N TYR A 147 19.18 -12.39 -18.90
CA TYR A 147 18.60 -11.19 -18.28
C TYR A 147 19.70 -10.39 -17.59
N THR A 148 19.52 -9.07 -17.57
CA THR A 148 20.37 -8.15 -16.82
C THR A 148 19.90 -8.11 -15.38
N LYS A 149 20.84 -8.27 -14.45
CA LYS A 149 20.54 -8.18 -13.02
C LYS A 149 20.41 -6.73 -12.59
N ILE A 150 19.45 -6.46 -11.72
CA ILE A 150 19.24 -5.13 -11.14
C ILE A 150 19.69 -5.08 -9.69
N ASN A 151 19.96 -3.87 -9.22
CA ASN A 151 20.14 -3.54 -7.82
C ASN A 151 18.79 -3.13 -7.23
N ILE A 152 18.42 -3.77 -6.12
CA ILE A 152 17.17 -3.44 -5.41
C ILE A 152 17.31 -2.08 -4.72
N ASP A 153 16.34 -1.20 -4.97
CA ASP A 153 16.16 0.07 -4.28
C ASP A 153 14.70 0.27 -3.85
N GLU A 154 14.40 1.43 -3.28
CA GLU A 154 13.07 1.82 -2.85
C GLU A 154 12.04 1.95 -3.99
N ASN A 155 12.48 2.13 -5.24
CA ASN A 155 11.62 2.27 -6.40
C ASN A 155 11.14 0.92 -6.94
N CYS A 156 11.92 -0.16 -6.77
CA CYS A 156 11.56 -1.48 -7.30
C CYS A 156 11.26 -2.56 -6.26
N ILE A 157 11.68 -2.39 -4.99
CA ILE A 157 11.58 -3.46 -3.97
C ILE A 157 10.17 -4.03 -3.83
N VAL A 158 9.13 -3.20 -3.91
CA VAL A 158 7.73 -3.65 -3.78
C VAL A 158 7.32 -4.58 -4.93
N GLY A 159 7.65 -4.24 -6.18
CA GLY A 159 7.34 -5.08 -7.32
C GLY A 159 8.04 -6.44 -7.25
N TRP A 160 9.30 -6.45 -6.80
CA TRP A 160 10.07 -7.69 -6.58
C TRP A 160 9.54 -8.52 -5.42
N ALA A 161 9.10 -7.90 -4.32
CA ALA A 161 8.44 -8.59 -3.22
C ALA A 161 7.14 -9.28 -3.69
N GLU A 162 6.32 -8.57 -4.46
CA GLU A 162 5.07 -9.10 -5.01
C GLU A 162 5.31 -10.28 -5.95
N ARG A 163 6.34 -10.20 -6.80
CA ARG A 163 6.79 -11.33 -7.61
C ARG A 163 7.21 -12.50 -6.73
N PHE A 164 8.09 -12.26 -5.76
CA PHE A 164 8.59 -13.29 -4.87
C PHE A 164 7.47 -14.07 -4.18
N TYR A 165 6.48 -13.37 -3.58
CA TYR A 165 5.35 -14.03 -2.92
C TYR A 165 4.41 -14.74 -3.89
N ARG A 166 4.24 -14.23 -5.11
CA ARG A 166 3.43 -14.87 -6.16
C ARG A 166 4.03 -16.21 -6.58
N GLU A 167 5.36 -16.26 -6.73
CA GLU A 167 6.10 -17.44 -7.16
C GLU A 167 6.39 -18.41 -6.00
N ASN A 168 6.47 -17.92 -4.76
CA ASN A 168 6.80 -18.70 -3.57
C ASN A 168 5.64 -18.67 -2.55
N LYS A 169 4.60 -19.46 -2.81
CA LYS A 169 3.40 -19.51 -1.95
C LYS A 169 3.77 -19.90 -0.52
N GLY A 170 3.38 -19.06 0.44
CA GLY A 170 3.63 -19.29 1.87
C GLY A 170 4.89 -18.62 2.41
N ALA A 171 5.72 -18.03 1.54
CA ALA A 171 6.83 -17.18 1.97
C ALA A 171 6.31 -15.93 2.70
N LYS A 172 7.12 -15.45 3.64
CA LYS A 172 6.83 -14.32 4.53
C LYS A 172 7.80 -13.16 4.27
N LYS A 173 7.51 -12.00 4.87
CA LYS A 173 8.39 -10.82 4.86
C LYS A 173 9.83 -11.12 5.28
N SER A 174 10.01 -11.97 6.29
CA SER A 174 11.34 -12.42 6.73
C SER A 174 12.14 -13.13 5.65
N ASP A 175 11.46 -13.90 4.81
CA ASP A 175 12.11 -14.68 3.76
C ASP A 175 12.57 -13.79 2.60
N PHE A 176 11.97 -12.60 2.46
CA PHE A 176 12.32 -11.64 1.42
C PHE A 176 13.34 -10.60 1.90
N ILE A 177 13.06 -9.88 3.00
CA ILE A 177 13.88 -8.75 3.48
C ILE A 177 14.66 -9.03 4.77
N GLY A 178 14.67 -10.27 5.26
CA GLY A 178 15.46 -10.65 6.42
C GLY A 178 16.92 -10.18 6.31
N ASP A 179 17.53 -9.87 7.45
CA ASP A 179 18.89 -9.38 7.57
C ASP A 179 19.69 -10.12 8.65
N GLN A 180 20.95 -9.71 8.85
CA GLN A 180 21.86 -10.30 9.85
C GLN A 180 21.99 -9.46 11.13
N THR A 181 21.27 -8.35 11.23
CA THR A 181 21.31 -7.44 12.38
C THR A 181 20.28 -7.84 13.43
N GLY A 182 20.48 -7.44 14.68
CA GLY A 182 19.61 -7.84 15.79
C GLY A 182 19.86 -9.26 16.31
N LYS A 183 18.95 -9.74 17.15
CA LYS A 183 19.01 -11.08 17.76
C LYS A 183 18.47 -12.15 16.83
N VAL A 184 17.46 -11.84 16.03
CA VAL A 184 16.93 -12.77 15.01
C VAL A 184 17.61 -12.54 13.67
N LYS A 185 18.33 -13.56 13.21
CA LYS A 185 19.11 -13.52 11.97
C LYS A 185 18.50 -14.46 10.94
N ILE A 186 17.66 -13.91 10.08
CA ILE A 186 17.08 -14.61 8.93
C ILE A 186 17.61 -13.90 7.71
N ILE A 187 18.36 -14.58 6.85
CA ILE A 187 18.88 -13.95 5.63
C ILE A 187 17.78 -14.00 4.56
N GLY A 188 17.29 -12.83 4.15
CA GLY A 188 16.26 -12.70 3.14
C GLY A 188 16.79 -12.86 1.70
N GLU A 189 15.87 -13.17 0.79
CA GLU A 189 16.10 -13.31 -0.65
C GLU A 189 16.85 -12.11 -1.25
N ILE A 190 16.57 -10.87 -0.83
CA ILE A 190 17.26 -9.71 -1.40
C ILE A 190 18.77 -9.68 -1.05
N ARG A 191 19.18 -10.26 0.09
CA ARG A 191 20.59 -10.29 0.53
C ARG A 191 21.33 -11.52 0.03
N LYS A 192 20.63 -12.65 -0.09
CA LYS A 192 21.17 -13.88 -0.69
C LYS A 192 20.15 -14.45 -1.68
N PRO A 193 20.16 -13.95 -2.92
CA PRO A 193 19.21 -14.39 -3.93
C PRO A 193 19.39 -15.87 -4.25
N GLU A 194 18.33 -16.66 -4.07
CA GLU A 194 18.27 -18.07 -4.44
C GLU A 194 17.16 -18.31 -5.48
N LYS A 195 15.98 -17.71 -5.27
CA LYS A 195 14.84 -17.79 -6.18
C LYS A 195 14.93 -16.76 -7.31
N LEU A 196 15.43 -15.56 -7.01
CA LEU A 196 15.55 -14.42 -7.92
C LEU A 196 16.99 -14.20 -8.39
N LYS A 197 17.89 -15.17 -8.17
CA LYS A 197 19.33 -15.08 -8.47
C LYS A 197 19.68 -14.70 -9.90
N GLU A 198 18.79 -14.98 -10.86
CA GLU A 198 18.97 -14.64 -12.27
C GLU A 198 18.62 -13.17 -12.57
N PHE A 199 17.92 -12.49 -11.67
CA PHE A 199 17.33 -11.18 -11.93
C PHE A 199 17.81 -10.06 -11.01
N ILE A 200 18.28 -10.38 -9.80
CA ILE A 200 18.71 -9.37 -8.82
C ILE A 200 20.13 -9.63 -8.34
N ASN A 201 20.86 -8.55 -8.09
CA ASN A 201 22.10 -8.58 -7.32
C ASN A 201 21.77 -8.61 -5.82
N PRO A 202 22.64 -9.21 -4.98
CA PRO A 202 22.55 -9.08 -3.54
C PRO A 202 22.47 -7.60 -3.12
N TYR A 203 21.45 -7.25 -2.34
CA TYR A 203 21.32 -5.95 -1.71
C TYR A 203 22.46 -5.75 -0.70
N ILE A 204 23.20 -4.65 -0.88
CA ILE A 204 24.42 -4.36 -0.13
C ILE A 204 24.17 -3.58 1.16
N GLY A 205 22.96 -3.04 1.35
CA GLY A 205 22.63 -2.31 2.57
C GLY A 205 22.58 -3.22 3.79
N GLU A 206 23.23 -2.78 4.86
CA GLU A 206 23.32 -3.55 6.11
C GLU A 206 21.93 -3.76 6.73
N THR A 207 21.17 -2.68 6.86
CA THR A 207 19.82 -2.67 7.45
C THR A 207 18.74 -2.43 6.39
N ASN A 208 17.48 -2.41 6.84
CA ASN A 208 16.33 -2.16 5.98
C ASN A 208 15.82 -0.70 6.06
N ALA A 209 16.54 0.22 6.71
CA ALA A 209 16.10 1.61 6.94
C ALA A 209 15.81 2.40 5.65
N GLN A 210 16.52 2.11 4.55
CA GLN A 210 16.24 2.69 3.23
C GLN A 210 14.78 2.47 2.79
N PHE A 211 14.15 1.38 3.24
CA PHE A 211 12.78 1.01 2.88
C PHE A 211 11.74 1.39 3.94
N HIS A 212 12.08 2.25 4.91
CA HIS A 212 11.22 2.58 6.07
C HIS A 212 9.79 2.97 5.69
N TYR A 213 9.62 3.76 4.63
CA TYR A 213 8.32 4.23 4.18
C TYR A 213 7.53 3.17 3.41
N LEU A 214 8.16 2.05 3.01
CA LEU A 214 7.56 0.97 2.23
C LEU A 214 7.30 -0.31 3.04
N MET A 215 7.66 -0.32 4.33
CA MET A 215 7.60 -1.53 5.15
C MET A 215 6.21 -2.18 5.20
N ASP A 216 5.16 -1.37 5.17
CA ASP A 216 3.77 -1.83 5.14
C ASP A 216 3.45 -2.57 3.82
N LYS A 217 3.99 -2.07 2.70
CA LYS A 217 3.87 -2.66 1.35
C LYS A 217 4.72 -3.91 1.16
N LEU A 218 5.67 -4.20 2.03
CA LEU A 218 6.52 -5.39 1.94
C LEU A 218 5.96 -6.62 2.65
N ASN A 219 4.87 -6.46 3.42
CA ASN A 219 4.14 -7.57 4.03
C ASN A 219 3.61 -8.54 2.97
N ASP A 220 3.54 -9.83 3.32
CA ASP A 220 2.95 -10.83 2.43
C ASP A 220 1.42 -10.60 2.28
N THR A 221 0.81 -11.23 1.27
CA THR A 221 -0.61 -11.04 0.95
C THR A 221 -1.56 -11.30 2.11
N LEU A 222 -1.25 -12.23 3.02
CA LEU A 222 -2.09 -12.49 4.20
C LEU A 222 -1.85 -11.44 5.28
N GLN A 223 -0.60 -11.06 5.54
CA GLN A 223 -0.28 -10.01 6.51
C GLN A 223 -0.82 -8.64 6.08
N LYS A 224 -0.71 -8.25 4.80
CA LYS A 224 -1.32 -7.02 4.26
C LYS A 224 -2.83 -6.94 4.55
N LYS A 225 -3.53 -8.07 4.45
CA LYS A 225 -4.97 -8.16 4.74
C LYS A 225 -5.31 -8.07 6.22
N ASN A 226 -4.44 -8.59 7.08
CA ASN A 226 -4.69 -8.67 8.52
C ASN A 226 -4.26 -7.40 9.25
N LEU A 227 -3.14 -6.82 8.84
CA LEU A 227 -2.54 -5.64 9.44
C LEU A 227 -3.17 -4.37 8.83
N GLY A 228 -3.46 -4.32 7.53
CA GLY A 228 -3.93 -3.09 6.87
C GLY A 228 -2.75 -2.24 6.37
N ALA A 229 -3.05 -1.04 5.85
CA ALA A 229 -2.05 -0.06 5.42
C ALA A 229 -1.94 1.08 6.45
N PHE A 230 -0.72 1.51 6.74
CA PHE A 230 -0.39 2.37 7.90
C PHE A 230 0.40 3.63 7.52
N TYR A 231 0.85 3.74 6.27
CA TYR A 231 1.66 4.87 5.85
C TYR A 231 0.87 6.19 5.93
N THR A 232 1.42 7.17 6.65
CA THR A 232 0.93 8.54 6.69
C THR A 232 1.88 9.43 5.87
N PRO A 233 1.38 10.15 4.84
CA PRO A 233 2.19 11.07 4.05
C PRO A 233 2.75 12.23 4.86
N GLU A 234 4.02 12.56 4.62
CA GLU A 234 4.74 13.64 5.32
C GLU A 234 3.99 14.99 5.37
N PRO A 235 3.37 15.50 4.28
CA PRO A 235 2.61 16.77 4.35
C PRO A 235 1.40 16.71 5.30
N TYR A 236 0.77 15.53 5.43
CA TYR A 236 -0.33 15.34 6.38
C TYR A 236 0.15 15.16 7.80
N VAL A 237 1.34 14.56 8.00
CA VAL A 237 2.00 14.49 9.31
C VAL A 237 2.27 15.91 9.79
N GLU A 238 2.98 16.72 8.99
CA GLU A 238 3.31 18.10 9.30
C GLU A 238 2.08 18.89 9.74
N LYS A 239 1.00 18.79 8.96
CA LYS A 239 -0.26 19.49 9.29
C LYS A 239 -0.87 18.99 10.59
N SER A 240 -0.90 17.68 10.83
CA SER A 240 -1.48 17.11 12.04
C SER A 240 -0.67 17.39 13.32
N LEU A 241 0.62 17.70 13.23
CA LEU A 241 1.42 18.15 14.37
C LEU A 241 0.90 19.47 14.97
N GLU A 242 0.13 20.26 14.21
CA GLU A 242 -0.61 21.39 14.79
C GLU A 242 -1.59 20.94 15.89
N LEU A 243 -2.25 19.79 15.73
CA LEU A 243 -3.13 19.21 16.74
C LEU A 243 -2.33 18.66 17.93
N VAL A 244 -1.16 18.06 17.69
CA VAL A 244 -0.26 17.59 18.75
C VAL A 244 0.18 18.78 19.62
N ARG A 245 0.63 19.86 19.00
CA ARG A 245 1.03 21.09 19.68
C ARG A 245 -0.14 21.77 20.39
N GLN A 246 -1.36 21.68 19.85
CA GLN A 246 -2.57 22.09 20.57
C GLN A 246 -2.84 21.22 21.80
N ALA A 247 -2.60 19.91 21.73
CA ALA A 247 -2.72 19.00 22.87
C ALA A 247 -1.66 19.29 23.94
N ILE A 248 -0.40 19.53 23.56
CA ILE A 248 0.70 19.91 24.46
C ILE A 248 0.36 21.21 25.22
N LYS A 249 -0.20 22.22 24.55
CA LYS A 249 -0.63 23.46 25.20
C LYS A 249 -1.71 23.28 26.29
N ARG A 250 -2.39 22.13 26.33
CA ARG A 250 -3.38 21.80 27.36
C ARG A 250 -2.76 21.15 28.60
N VAL A 251 -1.48 20.80 28.55
CA VAL A 251 -0.75 20.21 29.69
C VAL A 251 -0.70 21.25 30.81
N PRO A 252 -1.18 20.93 32.03
CA PRO A 252 -1.10 21.86 33.16
C PRO A 252 0.34 22.25 33.48
N GLU A 253 0.53 23.48 33.96
CA GLU A 253 1.85 23.94 34.41
C GLU A 253 2.39 23.03 35.53
N GLY A 254 3.66 22.61 35.39
CA GLY A 254 4.31 21.68 36.33
C GLY A 254 3.98 20.20 36.13
N ASN A 255 3.10 19.86 35.19
CA ASN A 255 2.88 18.47 34.77
C ASN A 255 3.82 18.08 33.63
N ASP A 256 4.20 16.79 33.61
CA ASP A 256 4.84 16.17 32.45
C ASP A 256 3.77 15.67 31.47
N TYR A 257 4.17 15.20 30.29
CA TYR A 257 3.29 14.56 29.33
C TYR A 257 4.00 13.44 28.57
N ILE A 258 3.20 12.55 27.97
CA ILE A 258 3.70 11.60 26.98
C ILE A 258 2.88 11.70 25.69
N ILE A 259 3.52 11.39 24.57
CA ILE A 259 2.87 11.16 23.28
C ILE A 259 2.91 9.66 23.01
N LEU A 260 1.76 8.99 23.06
CA LEU A 260 1.65 7.54 22.89
C LEU A 260 1.13 7.20 21.50
N ASP A 261 1.94 6.49 20.71
CA ASP A 261 1.52 5.80 19.48
C ASP A 261 1.64 4.29 19.67
N ARG A 262 0.51 3.59 19.59
CA ARG A 262 0.42 2.14 19.77
C ARG A 262 0.72 1.36 18.48
N CYS A 263 0.79 2.06 17.35
CA CYS A 263 0.93 1.51 16.01
C CYS A 263 1.82 2.40 15.12
N ALA A 264 2.97 2.82 15.66
CA ALA A 264 3.91 3.75 15.03
C ALA A 264 4.49 3.26 13.69
N GLY A 265 4.42 1.95 13.41
CA GLY A 265 5.08 1.35 12.25
C GLY A 265 6.57 1.64 12.30
N THR A 266 7.08 2.38 11.32
CA THR A 266 8.48 2.85 11.25
C THR A 266 8.69 4.26 11.81
N GLY A 267 7.68 4.89 12.41
CA GLY A 267 7.78 6.20 13.07
C GLY A 267 7.46 7.38 12.15
N ASN A 268 6.60 7.20 11.15
CA ASN A 268 6.30 8.24 10.17
C ASN A 268 5.58 9.45 10.79
N LEU A 269 4.73 9.25 11.81
CA LEU A 269 4.03 10.33 12.50
C LEU A 269 5.00 11.21 13.33
N GLU A 270 6.07 10.60 13.82
CA GLU A 270 7.05 11.22 14.71
C GLU A 270 8.20 11.87 13.95
N LYS A 271 8.40 11.52 12.67
CA LYS A 271 9.56 11.94 11.86
C LYS A 271 9.79 13.46 11.83
N LEU A 272 8.72 14.26 11.92
CA LEU A 272 8.77 15.73 11.86
C LEU A 272 8.63 16.42 13.24
N MET A 273 8.62 15.64 14.33
CA MET A 273 8.63 16.19 15.67
C MET A 273 10.01 16.77 16.02
N SER A 274 10.02 17.78 16.88
CA SER A 274 11.25 18.31 17.48
C SER A 274 11.86 17.32 18.48
N ASP A 275 13.13 17.51 18.83
CA ASP A 275 13.81 16.67 19.83
C ASP A 275 13.10 16.69 21.20
N GLU A 276 12.50 17.83 21.58
CA GLU A 276 11.68 17.92 22.79
C GLU A 276 10.45 17.03 22.66
N GLU A 277 9.63 17.24 21.62
CA GLU A 277 8.42 16.44 21.36
C GLU A 277 8.75 14.92 21.32
N LEU A 278 9.84 14.53 20.64
CA LEU A 278 10.32 13.15 20.56
C LEU A 278 10.69 12.57 21.93
N SER A 279 11.35 13.35 22.80
CA SER A 279 11.71 12.91 24.15
C SER A 279 10.51 12.60 25.06
N HIS A 280 9.30 12.95 24.62
CA HIS A 280 8.02 12.61 25.26
C HIS A 280 7.31 11.41 24.60
N CYS A 281 7.83 10.88 23.48
CA CYS A 281 7.19 9.80 22.73
C CYS A 281 7.39 8.42 23.36
N VAL A 282 6.29 7.66 23.45
CA VAL A 282 6.25 6.23 23.77
C VAL A 282 5.66 5.51 22.57
N LEU A 283 6.51 4.75 21.87
CA LEU A 283 6.16 4.17 20.56
C LEU A 283 6.06 2.66 20.62
N SER A 284 5.20 2.10 19.78
CA SER A 284 5.03 0.65 19.65
C SER A 284 4.64 0.28 18.24
N THR A 285 5.15 -0.85 17.76
CA THR A 285 4.68 -1.49 16.52
C THR A 285 4.62 -3.00 16.69
N ILE A 286 3.63 -3.63 16.07
CA ILE A 286 3.40 -5.06 16.16
C ILE A 286 4.25 -5.86 15.15
N GLU A 287 4.72 -5.24 14.06
CA GLU A 287 5.49 -5.92 13.01
C GLU A 287 7.00 -5.81 13.30
N TYR A 288 7.70 -6.94 13.24
CA TYR A 288 9.07 -7.02 13.74
C TYR A 288 10.09 -6.26 12.88
N TYR A 289 9.97 -6.28 11.55
CA TYR A 289 10.91 -5.53 10.71
C TYR A 289 10.64 -4.02 10.76
N GLU A 290 9.39 -3.61 10.95
CA GLU A 290 9.06 -2.22 11.31
C GLU A 290 9.66 -1.82 12.65
N TYR A 291 9.59 -2.67 13.68
CA TYR A 291 10.23 -2.41 14.98
C TYR A 291 11.73 -2.18 14.86
N LYS A 292 12.43 -3.01 14.08
CA LYS A 292 13.88 -2.82 13.87
C LYS A 292 14.20 -1.47 13.23
N VAL A 293 13.45 -1.10 12.20
CA VAL A 293 13.62 0.20 11.53
C VAL A 293 13.25 1.35 12.46
N LEU A 294 12.18 1.22 13.25
CA LEU A 294 11.77 2.22 14.24
C LEU A 294 12.88 2.47 15.27
N VAL A 295 13.47 1.40 15.82
CA VAL A 295 14.59 1.49 16.76
C VAL A 295 15.80 2.15 16.13
N GLU A 296 16.13 1.81 14.88
CA GLU A 296 17.25 2.40 14.15
C GLU A 296 17.06 3.90 13.89
N LEU A 297 15.84 4.34 13.59
CA LEU A 297 15.54 5.73 13.22
C LEU A 297 15.33 6.66 14.42
N LEU A 298 14.69 6.15 15.49
CA LEU A 298 14.16 6.96 16.58
C LEU A 298 14.56 6.46 17.98
N GLY A 299 15.20 5.30 18.11
CA GLY A 299 15.42 4.64 19.41
C GLY A 299 16.26 5.44 20.41
N ASP A 300 17.15 6.32 19.94
CA ASP A 300 17.97 7.22 20.75
C ASP A 300 17.32 8.58 21.06
N LYS A 301 16.19 8.89 20.40
CA LYS A 301 15.48 10.17 20.50
C LYS A 301 14.22 10.09 21.36
N VAL A 302 13.56 8.93 21.35
CA VAL A 302 12.26 8.77 22.00
C VAL A 302 12.37 8.32 23.44
N ARG A 303 11.32 8.59 24.23
CA ARG A 303 11.29 8.20 25.63
C ARG A 303 11.34 6.69 25.83
N HIS A 304 10.51 5.97 25.07
CA HIS A 304 10.42 4.51 25.09
C HIS A 304 9.99 3.96 23.74
N ILE A 305 10.55 2.82 23.35
CA ILE A 305 9.97 1.92 22.35
C ILE A 305 9.49 0.66 23.09
N ILE A 306 8.35 0.11 22.69
CA ILE A 306 7.80 -1.12 23.28
C ILE A 306 7.98 -2.29 22.29
N PRO A 307 8.69 -3.36 22.69
CA PRO A 307 9.48 -3.51 23.91
C PRO A 307 10.80 -2.68 23.87
N PRO A 308 11.39 -2.31 25.02
CA PRO A 308 12.56 -1.41 25.06
C PRO A 308 13.82 -1.98 24.40
N THR A 309 13.98 -3.30 24.44
CA THR A 309 15.14 -4.00 23.91
C THR A 309 14.68 -5.27 23.23
N GLU A 310 15.36 -5.63 22.14
CA GLU A 310 15.17 -6.92 21.50
C GLU A 310 15.69 -8.06 22.39
N LYS A 311 14.84 -9.05 22.63
CA LYS A 311 15.11 -10.30 23.36
C LYS A 311 15.01 -11.48 22.38
N GLU A 312 15.50 -12.65 22.80
CA GLU A 312 15.45 -13.87 21.98
C GLU A 312 14.03 -14.28 21.57
N ASP A 313 13.03 -13.97 22.39
CA ASP A 313 11.62 -14.27 22.16
C ASP A 313 10.80 -13.07 21.65
N THR A 314 11.46 -11.95 21.31
CA THR A 314 10.77 -10.76 20.77
C THR A 314 10.15 -11.05 19.41
N PHE A 315 10.83 -11.82 18.56
CA PHE A 315 10.30 -12.26 17.28
C PHE A 315 9.33 -13.44 17.46
N ASN A 316 8.09 -13.25 17.02
CA ASN A 316 7.08 -14.30 16.99
C ASN A 316 6.40 -14.34 15.61
N MET A 317 6.95 -15.15 14.70
CA MET A 317 6.41 -15.35 13.35
C MET A 317 6.21 -14.05 12.53
N GLY A 318 7.12 -13.08 12.69
CA GLY A 318 7.05 -11.77 12.04
C GLY A 318 6.40 -10.68 12.89
N LEU A 319 5.87 -11.02 14.07
CA LEU A 319 5.32 -10.06 15.02
C LEU A 319 6.24 -9.86 16.22
N VAL A 320 6.02 -8.75 16.92
CA VAL A 320 6.70 -8.40 18.16
C VAL A 320 5.88 -8.87 19.37
N ARG A 321 6.47 -9.76 20.19
CA ARG A 321 5.84 -10.23 21.43
C ARG A 321 5.62 -9.04 22.38
N GLY A 322 4.42 -8.96 22.96
CA GLY A 322 4.07 -7.91 23.92
C GLY A 322 3.75 -6.54 23.31
N ALA A 323 3.76 -6.40 21.97
CA ALA A 323 3.42 -5.16 21.27
C ALA A 323 2.02 -5.19 20.60
N ASP A 324 1.23 -6.24 20.83
CA ASP A 324 -0.16 -6.30 20.34
C ASP A 324 -1.05 -5.37 21.17
N ALA A 325 -1.33 -4.18 20.64
CA ALA A 325 -2.19 -3.17 21.24
C ALA A 325 -3.60 -3.66 21.59
N LEU A 326 -4.06 -4.77 20.99
CA LEU A 326 -5.37 -5.37 21.26
C LEU A 326 -5.38 -6.40 22.39
N SER A 327 -4.21 -6.73 22.92
CA SER A 327 -4.02 -7.74 23.95
C SER A 327 -4.20 -7.19 25.37
N LYS A 328 -4.53 -8.08 26.30
CA LYS A 328 -4.55 -7.74 27.74
C LYS A 328 -3.15 -7.41 28.26
N GLU A 329 -2.13 -8.09 27.73
CA GLU A 329 -0.73 -7.88 28.10
C GLU A 329 -0.31 -6.43 27.83
N TYR A 330 -0.62 -5.91 26.64
CA TYR A 330 -0.26 -4.55 26.25
C TYR A 330 -0.95 -3.48 27.11
N ILE A 331 -2.24 -3.64 27.40
CA ILE A 331 -2.99 -2.71 28.28
C ILE A 331 -2.36 -2.64 29.68
N ASN A 332 -1.79 -3.75 30.14
CA ASN A 332 -1.14 -3.85 31.44
C ASN A 332 0.39 -3.72 31.35
N ASN A 333 0.92 -3.22 30.22
CA ASN A 333 2.35 -3.01 30.06
C ASN A 333 2.86 -2.03 31.14
N GLU A 334 3.86 -2.45 31.91
CA GLU A 334 4.33 -1.71 33.09
C GLU A 334 4.88 -0.32 32.75
N ILE A 335 5.56 -0.18 31.61
CA ILE A 335 6.14 1.09 31.17
C ILE A 335 5.02 2.09 30.86
N ILE A 336 4.03 1.66 30.08
CA ILE A 336 2.89 2.50 29.73
C ILE A 336 2.07 2.81 30.99
N LYS A 337 1.81 1.81 31.84
CA LYS A 337 1.02 1.97 33.06
C LYS A 337 1.65 2.90 34.08
N ARG A 338 2.97 3.03 34.12
CA ARG A 338 3.66 4.02 34.97
C ARG A 338 3.16 5.44 34.69
N TYR A 339 3.00 5.82 33.43
CA TYR A 339 2.48 7.14 33.04
C TYR A 339 0.96 7.24 33.21
N ILE A 340 0.22 6.21 32.80
CA ILE A 340 -1.25 6.16 32.95
C ILE A 340 -1.68 6.14 34.43
N ASN A 341 -0.82 5.75 35.37
CA ASN A 341 -1.17 5.78 36.78
C ASN A 341 -0.72 7.08 37.48
N ASP A 342 0.06 7.94 36.82
CA ASP A 342 0.52 9.20 37.38
C ASP A 342 -0.44 10.35 37.01
N PRO A 343 -1.14 10.99 37.98
CA PRO A 343 -2.04 12.11 37.70
C PRO A 343 -1.30 13.39 37.28
N LYS A 344 0.01 13.49 37.51
CA LYS A 344 0.84 14.63 37.08
C LYS A 344 1.43 14.46 35.67
N VAL A 345 1.05 13.39 34.97
CA VAL A 345 1.41 13.17 33.58
C VAL A 345 0.16 13.28 32.72
N THR A 346 0.17 14.15 31.72
CA THR A 346 -0.90 14.24 30.70
C THR A 346 -0.68 13.21 29.61
N ILE A 347 -1.73 12.48 29.21
CA ILE A 347 -1.66 11.50 28.12
C ILE A 347 -2.13 12.16 26.83
N ILE A 348 -1.24 12.23 25.84
CA ILE A 348 -1.57 12.59 24.46
C ILE A 348 -1.41 11.32 23.64
N MET A 349 -2.50 10.80 23.10
CA MET A 349 -2.43 9.70 22.15
C MET A 349 -2.43 10.26 20.74
N TYR A 350 -1.51 9.85 19.89
CA TYR A 350 -1.40 10.29 18.51
C TYR A 350 -1.09 9.07 17.64
N GLU A 351 -2.05 8.64 16.81
CA GLU A 351 -1.92 7.38 16.09
C GLU A 351 -2.72 7.36 14.77
N ASN A 352 -2.22 6.57 13.81
CA ASN A 352 -2.90 6.19 12.58
C ASN A 352 -3.21 4.69 12.61
N PRO A 353 -4.30 4.27 13.30
CA PRO A 353 -4.60 2.87 13.51
C PRO A 353 -4.99 2.15 12.21
N PRO A 354 -4.79 0.83 12.14
CA PRO A 354 -5.11 0.06 10.95
C PRO A 354 -6.59 0.06 10.56
N TYR A 355 -6.84 0.23 9.26
CA TYR A 355 -8.18 0.18 8.66
C TYR A 355 -8.48 -1.19 8.04
N ALA A 356 -8.65 -2.22 8.87
CA ALA A 356 -9.15 -3.51 8.40
C ALA A 356 -10.69 -3.57 8.52
N GLU A 357 -11.38 -3.77 7.38
CA GLU A 357 -12.81 -4.03 7.31
C GLU A 357 -13.08 -5.47 6.84
N THR A 358 -13.68 -6.30 7.69
CA THR A 358 -13.95 -7.71 7.34
C THR A 358 -15.12 -7.93 6.36
N THR A 359 -15.81 -6.87 5.96
CA THR A 359 -17.05 -6.91 5.17
C THR A 359 -16.93 -6.26 3.78
N SER A 360 -15.73 -5.84 3.35
CA SER A 360 -15.58 -5.24 2.04
C SER A 360 -15.96 -6.20 0.90
N ILE A 361 -16.45 -5.66 -0.21
CA ILE A 361 -16.88 -6.42 -1.41
C ILE A 361 -15.72 -7.28 -1.95
N GLU A 362 -14.49 -6.84 -1.77
CA GLU A 362 -13.26 -7.57 -2.15
C GLU A 362 -13.07 -8.84 -1.29
N HIS A 363 -13.45 -8.82 -0.01
CA HIS A 363 -13.44 -10.00 0.85
C HIS A 363 -14.52 -11.02 0.49
N GLN A 364 -15.66 -10.57 -0.04
CA GLN A 364 -16.73 -11.46 -0.49
C GLN A 364 -16.41 -12.13 -1.83
N LYS A 365 -15.80 -11.40 -2.78
CA LYS A 365 -15.42 -11.96 -4.10
C LYS A 365 -14.33 -13.04 -4.02
N ALA A 366 -13.48 -13.03 -3.00
CA ALA A 366 -12.33 -13.94 -2.88
C ALA A 366 -12.59 -15.22 -2.02
N GLY A 367 -13.78 -15.40 -1.44
CA GLY A 367 -14.12 -16.61 -0.66
C GLY A 367 -13.34 -16.82 0.65
N THR A 368 -12.52 -15.85 1.09
CA THR A 368 -11.57 -16.00 2.21
C THR A 368 -12.05 -15.44 3.56
N SER A 369 -13.35 -15.14 3.71
CA SER A 369 -13.95 -14.48 4.88
C SER A 369 -13.63 -15.11 6.25
N LYS A 370 -13.26 -16.40 6.29
CA LYS A 370 -12.97 -17.13 7.54
C LYS A 370 -11.56 -16.94 8.11
N LYS A 371 -10.55 -16.52 7.34
CA LYS A 371 -9.17 -16.35 7.84
C LYS A 371 -8.80 -14.89 8.21
N SER A 372 -9.50 -13.89 7.66
CA SER A 372 -9.22 -12.45 7.86
C SER A 372 -9.83 -11.84 9.15
N SER A 373 -10.06 -12.65 10.18
CA SER A 373 -10.80 -12.26 11.40
C SER A 373 -10.09 -12.63 12.70
N ALA A 374 -8.79 -12.94 12.67
CA ALA A 374 -8.03 -13.32 13.86
C ALA A 374 -8.13 -12.27 14.98
N TRP A 375 -8.03 -10.98 14.63
CA TRP A 375 -8.16 -9.88 15.57
C TRP A 375 -9.55 -9.80 16.25
N LYS A 376 -10.62 -10.37 15.65
CA LYS A 376 -11.97 -10.40 16.26
C LYS A 376 -12.05 -11.27 17.52
N LYS A 377 -11.03 -12.09 17.77
CA LYS A 377 -10.87 -12.90 18.98
C LYS A 377 -9.98 -12.23 20.03
N SER A 378 -9.48 -11.01 19.76
CA SER A 378 -8.64 -10.28 20.69
C SER A 378 -9.38 -9.94 21.99
N PHE A 379 -8.59 -9.64 23.02
CA PHE A 379 -9.10 -9.21 24.32
C PHE A 379 -9.94 -7.95 24.19
N LEU A 380 -9.43 -6.89 23.54
CA LEU A 380 -10.15 -5.63 23.40
C LEU A 380 -11.48 -5.77 22.64
N VAL A 381 -11.56 -6.63 21.62
CA VAL A 381 -12.84 -6.87 20.92
C VAL A 381 -13.86 -7.51 21.84
N THR A 382 -13.43 -8.44 22.69
CA THR A 382 -14.30 -9.12 23.64
C THR A 382 -14.82 -8.12 24.69
N GLU A 383 -13.96 -7.23 25.19
CA GLU A 383 -14.36 -6.17 26.12
C GLU A 383 -15.28 -5.13 25.47
N MET A 384 -14.93 -4.64 24.27
CA MET A 384 -15.74 -3.65 23.54
C MET A 384 -17.17 -4.17 23.29
N LYS A 385 -17.34 -5.45 22.94
CA LYS A 385 -18.66 -6.07 22.69
C LYS A 385 -19.58 -6.12 23.91
N LYS A 386 -19.05 -5.94 25.12
CA LYS A 386 -19.87 -5.83 26.34
C LYS A 386 -20.65 -4.51 26.35
N GLU A 387 -20.08 -3.46 25.80
CA GLU A 387 -20.59 -2.07 25.87
C GLU A 387 -21.15 -1.58 24.52
N VAL A 388 -20.55 -2.01 23.41
CA VAL A 388 -20.89 -1.57 22.06
C VAL A 388 -21.53 -2.71 21.28
N LYS A 389 -22.63 -2.42 20.59
CA LYS A 389 -23.37 -3.38 19.75
C LYS A 389 -23.34 -2.96 18.28
N GLY A 390 -23.68 -3.90 17.40
CA GLY A 390 -23.84 -3.64 15.98
C GLY A 390 -22.52 -3.53 15.20
N GLN A 391 -22.59 -2.85 14.05
CA GLN A 391 -21.53 -2.84 13.05
C GLN A 391 -20.22 -2.18 13.52
N ALA A 392 -20.28 -1.28 14.50
CA ALA A 392 -19.10 -0.62 15.05
C ALA A 392 -18.03 -1.61 15.56
N THR A 393 -18.45 -2.79 16.04
CA THR A 393 -17.52 -3.83 16.55
C THR A 393 -16.82 -4.65 15.45
N ASN A 394 -17.15 -4.42 14.18
CA ASN A 394 -16.57 -5.14 13.03
C ASN A 394 -15.41 -4.38 12.35
N GLU A 395 -15.02 -3.22 12.89
CA GLU A 395 -14.02 -2.34 12.31
C GLU A 395 -12.83 -2.21 13.24
N LEU A 396 -11.62 -2.48 12.74
CA LEU A 396 -10.43 -2.51 13.57
C LEU A 396 -10.12 -1.15 14.21
N GLY A 397 -10.17 -0.07 13.43
CA GLY A 397 -9.96 1.29 13.92
C GLY A 397 -10.89 1.68 15.08
N ASN A 398 -12.12 1.17 15.12
CA ASN A 398 -13.05 1.46 16.21
C ASN A 398 -12.62 0.86 17.55
N ILE A 399 -11.88 -0.25 17.53
CA ILE A 399 -11.38 -0.86 18.77
C ILE A 399 -10.23 -0.03 19.33
N PHE A 400 -9.37 0.52 18.45
CA PHE A 400 -8.35 1.49 18.85
C PHE A 400 -8.98 2.73 19.46
N ILE A 401 -9.97 3.31 18.79
CA ILE A 401 -10.69 4.50 19.26
C ILE A 401 -11.38 4.25 20.61
N TRP A 402 -12.17 3.17 20.71
CA TRP A 402 -12.87 2.83 21.95
C TRP A 402 -11.88 2.58 23.10
N SER A 403 -10.79 1.85 22.84
CA SER A 403 -9.83 1.52 23.88
C SER A 403 -9.01 2.73 24.35
N ALA A 404 -8.72 3.69 23.48
CA ALA A 404 -8.07 4.96 23.86
C ALA A 404 -8.87 5.65 24.98
N PHE A 405 -10.18 5.85 24.77
CA PHE A 405 -11.05 6.47 25.77
C PHE A 405 -11.32 5.58 26.99
N LYS A 406 -11.30 4.25 26.82
CA LYS A 406 -11.60 3.31 27.91
C LYS A 406 -10.44 3.12 28.89
N TYR A 407 -9.21 3.04 28.38
CA TYR A 407 -8.05 2.57 29.15
C TYR A 407 -6.93 3.59 29.32
N TYR A 408 -6.89 4.66 28.51
CA TYR A 408 -5.74 5.58 28.46
C TYR A 408 -6.10 7.01 28.88
N LEU A 409 -7.19 7.58 28.36
CA LEU A 409 -7.62 8.93 28.73
C LEU A 409 -8.37 8.91 30.07
N ARG A 410 -7.89 9.69 31.04
CA ARG A 410 -8.35 9.69 32.44
C ARG A 410 -8.89 11.04 32.88
N GLN A 411 -8.32 12.12 32.38
CA GLN A 411 -8.62 13.49 32.81
C GLN A 411 -8.93 14.42 31.63
N PRO A 412 -9.60 15.57 31.86
CA PRO A 412 -10.00 16.49 30.79
C PRO A 412 -8.85 16.96 29.88
N THR A 413 -7.64 17.08 30.40
CA THR A 413 -6.45 17.51 29.64
C THR A 413 -5.89 16.41 28.74
N ASP A 414 -6.17 15.14 29.03
CA ASP A 414 -5.76 14.03 28.17
C ASP A 414 -6.45 14.13 26.81
N SER A 415 -5.68 13.85 25.76
CA SER A 415 -6.03 14.16 24.38
C SER A 415 -5.84 12.92 23.50
N TYR A 416 -6.69 12.78 22.49
CA TYR A 416 -6.60 11.74 21.49
C TYR A 416 -6.68 12.33 20.09
N ILE A 417 -5.59 12.16 19.33
CA ILE A 417 -5.43 12.59 17.95
C ILE A 417 -5.40 11.32 17.10
N VAL A 418 -6.39 11.14 16.25
CA VAL A 418 -6.55 9.90 15.49
C VAL A 418 -6.90 10.15 14.05
N TYR A 419 -6.21 9.44 13.15
CA TYR A 419 -6.64 9.28 11.78
C TYR A 419 -7.67 8.16 11.69
N SER A 420 -8.89 8.45 11.19
CA SER A 420 -9.88 7.42 10.92
C SER A 420 -11.00 7.91 9.98
N PRO A 421 -11.65 7.04 9.21
CA PRO A 421 -12.90 7.40 8.55
C PRO A 421 -13.92 7.89 9.60
N VAL A 422 -14.61 9.00 9.33
CA VAL A 422 -15.48 9.69 10.32
C VAL A 422 -16.70 8.88 10.80
N LYS A 423 -16.97 7.73 10.18
CA LYS A 423 -18.15 6.89 10.45
C LYS A 423 -18.30 6.50 11.93
N TYR A 424 -17.21 6.34 12.67
CA TYR A 424 -17.23 6.01 14.11
C TYR A 424 -18.01 7.03 14.92
N TRP A 425 -17.89 8.32 14.60
CA TRP A 425 -18.64 9.39 15.23
C TRP A 425 -19.96 9.67 14.50
N LYS A 426 -19.93 9.69 13.16
CA LYS A 426 -21.04 10.17 12.31
C LYS A 426 -22.28 9.27 12.35
N ALA A 427 -22.09 7.97 12.12
CA ALA A 427 -23.17 7.01 11.90
C ALA A 427 -23.21 5.89 12.93
N GLN A 428 -22.07 5.62 13.57
CA GLN A 428 -21.95 4.55 14.57
C GLN A 428 -22.09 5.06 16.01
N HIS A 429 -21.96 6.38 16.21
CA HIS A 429 -22.07 7.05 17.52
C HIS A 429 -21.21 6.39 18.60
N LEU A 430 -20.03 5.91 18.22
CA LEU A 430 -19.11 5.18 19.11
C LEU A 430 -18.63 6.04 20.28
N ILE A 431 -18.47 7.34 20.03
CA ILE A 431 -17.93 8.31 20.98
C ILE A 431 -18.81 9.56 21.05
N ASN A 432 -18.80 10.22 22.21
CA ASN A 432 -19.44 11.53 22.44
C ASN A 432 -18.45 12.52 23.05
N GLN A 433 -17.15 12.26 22.89
CA GLN A 433 -16.12 13.13 23.42
C GLN A 433 -16.10 14.48 22.71
N LYS A 434 -15.61 15.50 23.43
CA LYS A 434 -15.54 16.87 22.96
C LYS A 434 -14.49 16.98 21.85
N PHE A 435 -14.95 17.44 20.70
CA PHE A 435 -14.13 17.76 19.55
C PHE A 435 -13.43 19.10 19.77
N LEU A 436 -12.12 19.15 19.52
CA LEU A 436 -11.32 20.36 19.72
C LEU A 436 -10.80 20.94 18.39
N GLY A 437 -10.79 20.13 17.34
CA GLY A 437 -10.30 20.52 16.02
C GLY A 437 -9.95 19.29 15.19
N GLY A 438 -9.82 19.47 13.88
CA GLY A 438 -9.46 18.37 13.00
C GLY A 438 -9.41 18.74 11.53
N PHE A 439 -8.79 17.83 10.78
CA PHE A 439 -8.52 17.96 9.37
C PHE A 439 -9.22 16.86 8.58
N ALA A 440 -9.59 17.17 7.34
CA ALA A 440 -10.04 16.22 6.34
C ALA A 440 -8.94 16.06 5.28
N PHE A 441 -8.42 14.85 5.13
CA PHE A 441 -7.38 14.52 4.18
C PHE A 441 -7.86 13.53 3.13
N ASN A 442 -7.17 13.50 1.99
CA ASN A 442 -7.45 12.54 0.93
C ASN A 442 -6.69 11.22 1.14
N ARG A 443 -7.44 10.13 1.33
CA ARG A 443 -6.91 8.79 1.59
C ARG A 443 -6.02 8.28 0.45
N LYS A 444 -6.16 8.76 -0.78
CA LYS A 444 -5.36 8.31 -1.95
C LYS A 444 -3.84 8.35 -1.73
N HIS A 445 -3.37 9.20 -0.82
CA HIS A 445 -1.94 9.35 -0.51
C HIS A 445 -1.41 8.34 0.51
N PHE A 446 -2.28 7.64 1.24
CA PHE A 446 -1.92 6.67 2.29
C PHE A 446 -1.66 5.27 1.68
N HIS A 447 -0.87 5.22 0.59
CA HIS A 447 -0.52 3.96 -0.08
C HIS A 447 -1.74 3.14 -0.56
N THR A 448 -2.79 3.81 -1.01
CA THR A 448 -4.05 3.19 -1.44
C THR A 448 -4.64 3.87 -2.66
N ASN A 449 -5.33 3.11 -3.52
CA ASN A 449 -5.99 3.64 -4.71
C ASN A 449 -7.40 4.19 -4.42
N ILE A 450 -7.78 4.31 -3.15
CA ILE A 450 -9.11 4.73 -2.73
C ILE A 450 -9.13 6.24 -2.51
N HIS A 451 -9.90 6.94 -3.34
CA HIS A 451 -10.24 8.34 -3.16
C HIS A 451 -11.38 8.48 -2.14
N ALA A 452 -11.03 8.68 -0.87
CA ALA A 452 -11.99 8.88 0.20
C ALA A 452 -11.43 9.86 1.24
N MET A 453 -12.32 10.47 2.02
CA MET A 453 -11.91 11.33 3.12
C MET A 453 -11.44 10.49 4.32
N ILE A 454 -10.26 10.79 4.84
CA ILE A 454 -9.80 10.35 6.16
C ILE A 454 -9.81 11.57 7.09
N MET A 455 -10.36 11.42 8.30
CA MET A 455 -10.40 12.50 9.28
C MET A 455 -9.25 12.33 10.25
N CYS A 456 -8.47 13.39 10.48
CA CYS A 456 -7.53 13.50 11.61
C CYS A 456 -8.17 14.41 12.66
N ALA A 457 -8.55 13.87 13.81
CA ALA A 457 -9.34 14.61 14.80
C ALA A 457 -8.68 14.61 16.17
N LEU A 458 -8.69 15.78 16.81
CA LEU A 458 -8.30 15.98 18.20
C LEU A 458 -9.55 15.97 19.10
N TRP A 459 -9.57 15.00 20.01
CA TRP A 459 -10.61 14.80 21.02
C TRP A 459 -10.03 14.93 22.43
N SER A 460 -10.82 15.42 23.39
CA SER A 460 -10.49 15.31 24.83
C SER A 460 -11.30 14.23 25.53
N LYS A 461 -10.96 13.91 26.78
CA LYS A 461 -11.75 12.98 27.60
C LYS A 461 -13.19 13.45 27.90
N GLU A 462 -13.40 14.77 27.98
CA GLU A 462 -14.70 15.38 28.26
C GLU A 462 -15.76 14.94 27.25
N GLU A 463 -17.02 14.78 27.68
CA GLU A 463 -18.12 14.40 26.81
C GLU A 463 -19.03 15.61 26.51
N VAL A 464 -19.37 15.78 25.24
CA VAL A 464 -20.27 16.83 24.74
C VAL A 464 -21.10 16.25 23.60
N ALA A 465 -22.43 16.40 23.70
CA ALA A 465 -23.33 16.04 22.61
C ALA A 465 -23.15 17.03 21.44
N LEU A 466 -22.49 16.57 20.38
CA LEU A 466 -22.21 17.34 19.17
C LEU A 466 -23.03 16.80 18.00
N GLU A 467 -23.75 17.69 17.31
CA GLU A 467 -24.51 17.34 16.10
C GLU A 467 -23.72 17.58 14.80
N SER A 468 -22.69 18.42 14.85
CA SER A 468 -21.84 18.70 13.70
C SER A 468 -20.38 18.93 14.08
N LEU A 469 -19.47 18.54 13.20
CA LEU A 469 -18.04 18.86 13.24
C LEU A 469 -17.71 19.72 12.02
N LYS A 470 -16.81 20.69 12.19
CA LYS A 470 -16.19 21.42 11.09
C LYS A 470 -14.74 20.97 10.95
N LEU A 471 -14.34 20.56 9.76
CA LEU A 471 -12.98 20.16 9.42
C LEU A 471 -12.40 21.12 8.40
N GLU A 472 -11.13 21.47 8.56
CA GLU A 472 -10.36 22.08 7.48
C GLU A 472 -9.88 20.99 6.53
N ALA A 473 -10.08 21.18 5.23
CA ALA A 473 -9.78 20.16 4.23
C ALA A 473 -8.47 20.49 3.52
N TYR A 474 -7.68 19.45 3.23
CA TYR A 474 -6.44 19.56 2.47
C TYR A 474 -6.26 18.34 1.55
N ASP A 475 -5.65 18.56 0.38
CA ASP A 475 -5.14 17.51 -0.51
C ASP A 475 -3.63 17.71 -0.73
N ILE A 476 -2.97 16.75 -1.37
CA ILE A 476 -1.56 16.86 -1.80
C ILE A 476 -1.52 16.91 -3.33
N ASP A 477 -0.77 17.86 -3.86
CA ASP A 477 -0.58 18.03 -5.30
C ASP A 477 0.43 17.02 -5.90
N LYS A 478 0.67 17.13 -7.20
CA LYS A 478 1.61 16.27 -7.93
C LYS A 478 3.08 16.46 -7.52
N ASP A 479 3.41 17.62 -6.96
CA ASP A 479 4.75 18.03 -6.57
C ASP A 479 5.00 17.72 -5.07
N GLY A 480 3.98 17.20 -4.37
CA GLY A 480 4.05 16.80 -2.97
C GLY A 480 3.65 17.90 -1.99
N ASN A 481 3.14 19.04 -2.46
CA ASN A 481 2.77 20.16 -1.59
C ASN A 481 1.35 20.02 -1.05
N LEU A 482 1.13 20.47 0.18
CA LEU A 482 -0.18 20.53 0.81
C LEU A 482 -1.01 21.67 0.21
N LEU A 483 -2.18 21.35 -0.33
CA LEU A 483 -3.13 22.30 -0.91
C LEU A 483 -4.37 22.43 -0.01
N PRO A 484 -4.76 23.64 0.40
CA PRO A 484 -6.01 23.86 1.12
C PRO A 484 -7.22 23.64 0.20
N GLU A 485 -8.25 23.02 0.76
CA GLU A 485 -9.54 22.73 0.13
C GLU A 485 -10.68 23.37 0.92
N ASN A 486 -11.90 23.32 0.36
CA ASN A 486 -13.07 23.82 1.05
C ASN A 486 -13.36 23.05 2.34
N ASN A 487 -13.52 23.79 3.44
CA ASN A 487 -13.88 23.23 4.75
C ASN A 487 -15.13 22.33 4.66
N ILE A 488 -15.09 21.20 5.38
CA ILE A 488 -16.17 20.20 5.37
C ILE A 488 -16.95 20.28 6.67
N ILE A 489 -18.27 20.35 6.57
CA ILE A 489 -19.18 20.22 7.71
C ILE A 489 -19.77 18.81 7.73
N ILE A 490 -19.48 18.07 8.80
CA ILE A 490 -19.97 16.70 8.99
C ILE A 490 -21.07 16.72 10.02
N LYS A 491 -22.25 16.22 9.67
CA LYS A 491 -23.40 16.10 10.58
C LYS A 491 -23.62 14.65 11.02
N ARG A 492 -24.03 14.45 12.27
CA ARG A 492 -24.47 13.14 12.76
C ARG A 492 -25.65 12.62 11.95
N ILE A 493 -25.71 11.30 11.78
CA ILE A 493 -26.80 10.60 11.10
C ILE A 493 -27.58 9.81 12.14
N HIS A 494 -28.83 10.18 12.38
CA HIS A 494 -29.72 9.50 13.34
C HIS A 494 -30.71 8.53 12.69
N SER A 495 -30.78 8.51 11.36
CA SER A 495 -31.66 7.61 10.61
C SER A 495 -30.98 7.07 9.37
N THR A 496 -31.11 5.77 9.16
CA THR A 496 -30.72 5.09 7.92
C THR A 496 -31.72 5.38 6.81
N TYR A 497 -31.27 5.26 5.55
CA TYR A 497 -32.16 5.32 4.38
C TYR A 497 -33.31 4.31 4.55
N SER A 498 -32.98 3.11 5.02
CA SER A 498 -33.96 2.05 5.24
C SER A 498 -35.06 2.40 6.23
N GLN A 499 -34.76 3.15 7.29
CA GLN A 499 -35.77 3.57 8.27
C GLN A 499 -36.71 4.64 7.72
N LYS A 500 -36.27 5.42 6.72
CA LYS A 500 -37.06 6.50 6.14
C LYS A 500 -37.87 6.07 4.92
N TYR A 501 -37.34 5.15 4.13
CA TYR A 501 -37.88 4.84 2.80
C TYR A 501 -38.39 3.41 2.62
N PHE A 502 -37.99 2.43 3.45
CA PHE A 502 -38.67 1.13 3.41
C PHE A 502 -39.97 1.21 4.19
N ASP A 503 -41.07 0.99 3.47
CA ASP A 503 -42.38 0.80 4.08
C ASP A 503 -42.39 -0.51 4.88
N LYS A 504 -42.73 -0.40 6.17
CA LYS A 504 -42.83 -1.54 7.09
C LYS A 504 -44.26 -1.79 7.55
N ARG A 505 -45.24 -1.09 6.96
CA ARG A 505 -46.66 -1.35 7.22
C ARG A 505 -46.95 -2.81 6.84
N LYS A 506 -47.81 -3.43 7.63
CA LYS A 506 -48.36 -4.76 7.34
C LYS A 506 -49.82 -4.59 6.97
N PHE A 507 -50.23 -5.27 5.92
CA PHE A 507 -51.62 -5.35 5.50
C PHE A 507 -52.13 -6.77 5.73
N ILE A 508 -53.46 -6.90 5.82
CA ILE A 508 -54.10 -8.18 6.18
C ILE A 508 -53.97 -9.22 5.05
N ASP A 509 -53.74 -8.72 3.84
CA ASP A 509 -53.58 -9.45 2.57
C ASP A 509 -52.11 -9.60 2.15
N ASP A 510 -51.15 -9.33 3.05
CA ASP A 510 -49.73 -9.61 2.79
C ASP A 510 -49.47 -11.13 2.77
N GLU A 511 -48.93 -11.63 1.66
CA GLU A 511 -48.54 -13.04 1.48
C GLU A 511 -47.02 -13.22 1.46
N ASN A 512 -46.51 -14.34 2.00
CA ASN A 512 -45.06 -14.62 2.10
C ASN A 512 -44.43 -15.22 0.82
N ASN A 513 -44.97 -14.90 -0.35
CA ASN A 513 -44.59 -15.45 -1.67
C ASN A 513 -44.18 -14.34 -2.67
N GLY A 514 -43.73 -13.18 -2.19
CA GLY A 514 -43.36 -12.04 -3.02
C GLY A 514 -42.10 -12.23 -3.87
N LEU A 515 -41.95 -11.36 -4.86
CA LEU A 515 -40.73 -11.25 -5.65
C LEU A 515 -39.64 -10.54 -4.85
N TYR A 516 -38.45 -11.13 -4.81
CA TYR A 516 -37.26 -10.50 -4.23
C TYR A 516 -36.44 -9.94 -5.39
N LEU A 517 -36.27 -8.62 -5.46
CA LEU A 517 -35.63 -7.97 -6.60
C LEU A 517 -34.14 -7.69 -6.32
N GLY A 518 -33.32 -7.84 -7.34
CA GLY A 518 -31.95 -7.35 -7.34
C GLY A 518 -31.89 -5.83 -7.50
N LEU A 519 -30.72 -5.24 -7.28
CA LEU A 519 -30.48 -3.79 -7.47
C LEU A 519 -30.73 -3.30 -8.91
N ASN A 520 -30.85 -4.22 -9.86
CA ASN A 520 -31.18 -3.95 -11.27
C ASN A 520 -32.69 -4.02 -11.57
N GLY A 521 -33.54 -4.23 -10.54
CA GLY A 521 -34.99 -4.35 -10.67
C GLY A 521 -35.48 -5.68 -11.27
N LYS A 522 -34.60 -6.65 -11.53
CA LYS A 522 -34.97 -8.00 -11.96
C LYS A 522 -35.08 -8.93 -10.76
N GLU A 523 -35.73 -10.08 -10.92
CA GLU A 523 -35.76 -11.10 -9.87
C GLU A 523 -34.34 -11.52 -9.46
N TYR A 524 -34.11 -11.63 -8.15
CA TYR A 524 -32.80 -11.93 -7.59
C TYR A 524 -32.46 -13.41 -7.69
N GLU A 525 -31.38 -13.73 -8.41
CA GLU A 525 -30.90 -15.09 -8.64
C GLU A 525 -29.85 -15.56 -7.61
N GLY A 526 -29.59 -14.78 -6.55
CA GLY A 526 -28.55 -15.10 -5.57
C GLY A 526 -28.94 -16.16 -4.53
N LYS A 527 -27.95 -16.78 -3.91
CA LYS A 527 -28.13 -17.95 -3.01
C LYS A 527 -28.76 -17.62 -1.64
N THR A 528 -28.78 -16.36 -1.23
CA THR A 528 -29.29 -15.95 0.09
C THR A 528 -30.19 -14.74 -0.04
N LYS A 529 -31.44 -14.88 0.41
CA LYS A 529 -32.39 -13.80 0.61
C LYS A 529 -32.29 -13.36 2.08
N SER A 530 -32.09 -12.07 2.33
CA SER A 530 -31.90 -11.54 3.69
C SER A 530 -33.22 -11.30 4.45
N VAL A 531 -34.35 -11.37 3.74
CA VAL A 531 -35.70 -11.11 4.24
C VAL A 531 -36.69 -11.99 3.48
N VAL A 532 -37.85 -12.27 4.09
CA VAL A 532 -38.97 -12.96 3.44
C VAL A 532 -39.72 -11.94 2.59
N PRO A 533 -39.73 -12.07 1.25
CA PRO A 533 -40.40 -11.10 0.39
C PRO A 533 -41.92 -11.21 0.55
N LEU A 534 -42.57 -10.07 0.73
CA LEU A 534 -44.02 -9.97 0.81
C LEU A 534 -44.61 -9.70 -0.58
N PHE A 535 -45.73 -10.33 -0.86
CA PHE A 535 -46.60 -10.01 -1.98
C PHE A 535 -47.83 -9.27 -1.45
N ASN A 536 -48.17 -8.17 -2.12
CA ASN A 536 -49.44 -7.46 -1.98
C ASN A 536 -49.67 -6.69 -3.30
N SER A 537 -50.92 -6.43 -3.64
CA SER A 537 -51.31 -5.59 -4.79
C SER A 537 -50.64 -4.20 -4.82
N ASN A 538 -50.23 -3.68 -3.66
CA ASN A 538 -49.54 -2.40 -3.52
C ASN A 538 -47.99 -2.51 -3.47
N ILE A 539 -47.43 -3.71 -3.64
CA ILE A 539 -45.98 -3.98 -3.61
C ILE A 539 -45.51 -4.40 -5.00
N LEU A 540 -44.54 -3.69 -5.57
CA LEU A 540 -43.92 -4.03 -6.86
C LEU A 540 -42.89 -5.18 -6.75
N GLY A 541 -42.24 -5.30 -5.59
CA GLY A 541 -41.21 -6.30 -5.28
C GLY A 541 -40.39 -5.85 -4.08
N TYR A 542 -39.80 -6.80 -3.35
CA TYR A 542 -39.06 -6.58 -2.11
C TYR A 542 -37.55 -6.44 -2.32
#